data_AF-A0A8S3DG08-F1
#
_entry.id   AF-A0A8S3DG08-F1
#
_cell.length_a   1.000
_cell.length_b   1.000
_cell.length_c   1.000
_cell.angle_alpha   90.00
_cell.angle_beta   90.00
_cell.angle_gamma   90.00
#
_symmetry.space_group_name_H-M   'P 1'
#
loop_
_entity.id
_entity.type
_entity.pdbx_description
1 polymer ?
#
loop_
_entity_poly.entity_id
_entity_poly.type
_entity_poly.pdbx_seq_one_letter_code
_entity_poly.pdbx_strand_id
1 'polypeptide(L)' 'STLSDEERAEVETAFYEPPFEELAKDMYTFDSLEMFWKRFSKVSLDKLTLEKERSILQS' A
#
# COMPACT_ATOMS: atom_id res chain seq x y z
N SER A 1 12.90 -6.43 10.59
CA SER A 1 14.14 -5.72 10.20
C SER A 1 13.94 -4.23 10.43
N THR A 2 14.89 -3.57 11.08
CA THR A 2 14.86 -2.12 11.37
C THR A 2 16.02 -1.47 10.64
N LEU A 3 15.73 -0.78 9.55
CA LEU A 3 16.70 0.08 8.85
C LEU A 3 17.12 1.23 9.77
N SER A 4 18.39 1.62 9.66
CA SER A 4 18.90 2.86 10.24
C SER A 4 18.19 4.07 9.63
N ASP A 5 18.28 5.23 10.26
CA ASP A 5 17.61 6.43 9.77
C ASP A 5 18.20 6.91 8.43
N GLU A 6 19.50 6.70 8.20
CA GLU A 6 20.17 6.95 6.92
C GLU A 6 19.67 5.99 5.84
N GLU A 7 19.57 4.70 6.15
CA GLU A 7 19.04 3.69 5.23
C GLU A 7 17.56 3.95 4.87
N ARG A 8 16.77 4.49 5.80
CA ARG A 8 15.38 4.90 5.51
C ARG A 8 15.32 6.10 4.57
N ALA A 9 16.18 7.09 4.79
CA ALA A 9 16.24 8.28 3.96
C ALA A 9 16.69 7.94 2.52
N GLU A 10 17.65 7.03 2.37
CA GLU A 10 18.07 6.53 1.06
C GLU A 10 16.95 5.77 0.35
N VAL A 11 16.22 4.92 1.07
CA VAL A 11 15.08 4.19 0.51
C VAL A 11 13.95 5.14 0.10
N GLU A 12 13.63 6.15 0.91
CA GLU A 12 12.65 7.18 0.53
C GLU A 12 13.12 7.95 -0.71
N THR A 13 14.39 8.36 -0.75
CA THR A 13 14.93 9.11 -1.89
C THR A 13 14.87 8.30 -3.18
N ALA A 14 15.29 7.04 -3.15
CA ALA A 14 15.21 6.13 -4.29
C ALA A 14 13.76 5.82 -4.71
N PHE A 15 12.80 5.89 -3.78
CA PHE A 15 11.38 5.70 -4.07
C PHE A 15 10.75 6.89 -4.82
N TYR A 16 11.26 8.11 -4.59
CA TYR A 16 10.76 9.33 -5.24
C TYR A 16 11.54 9.74 -6.50
N GLU A 17 12.65 9.07 -6.80
CA GLU A 17 13.37 9.31 -8.07
C GLU A 17 12.53 8.84 -9.27
N PRO A 18 12.32 9.70 -10.30
CA PRO A 18 11.61 9.31 -11.49
C PRO A 18 12.34 8.16 -12.19
N PRO A 19 11.64 7.08 -12.57
CA PRO A 19 12.29 5.97 -13.24
C PRO A 19 12.88 6.39 -14.59
N PHE A 20 14.09 5.92 -14.89
CA PHE A 20 14.77 6.28 -16.15
C PHE A 20 14.22 5.47 -17.35
N GLU A 21 13.81 4.23 -17.11
CA GLU A 21 13.25 3.34 -18.13
C GLU A 21 11.79 3.68 -18.45
N GLU A 22 11.41 3.64 -19.74
CA GLU A 22 10.09 4.04 -20.22
C GLU A 22 8.95 3.25 -19.55
N LEU A 23 9.11 1.93 -19.43
CA LEU A 23 8.13 1.07 -18.76
C LEU A 23 7.91 1.48 -17.30
N ALA A 24 8.98 1.85 -16.59
CA ALA A 24 8.88 2.23 -15.19
C ALA A 24 8.22 3.61 -15.02
N LYS A 25 8.39 4.54 -15.97
CA LYS A 25 7.63 5.81 -16.01
C LYS A 25 6.14 5.56 -16.20
N ASP A 26 5.79 4.66 -17.12
CA ASP A 26 4.39 4.30 -17.34
C ASP A 26 3.81 3.63 -16.08
N MET A 27 4.54 2.70 -15.45
CA MET A 27 4.14 2.08 -14.19
C MET A 27 3.97 3.10 -13.05
N TYR A 28 4.82 4.13 -12.97
CA TYR A 28 4.71 5.19 -11.96
C TYR A 28 3.37 5.93 -12.04
N THR A 29 2.78 6.08 -13.23
CA THR A 29 1.45 6.69 -13.38
C THR A 29 0.34 5.86 -12.72
N PHE A 30 0.56 4.54 -12.55
CA PHE A 30 -0.38 3.63 -11.90
C PHE A 30 -0.17 3.50 -10.39
N ASP A 31 0.82 4.15 -9.79
CA ASP A 31 1.06 4.06 -8.33
C ASP A 31 -0.16 4.54 -7.52
N SER A 32 -0.83 5.59 -8.00
CA SER A 32 -2.09 6.07 -7.41
C SER A 32 -3.20 5.00 -7.40
N LEU A 33 -3.26 4.18 -8.46
CA LEU A 33 -4.21 3.08 -8.60
C LEU A 33 -3.84 1.91 -7.68
N GLU A 34 -2.55 1.58 -7.58
CA GLU A 34 -2.06 0.56 -6.64
C GLU A 34 -2.38 0.95 -5.20
N MET A 35 -2.10 2.19 -4.81
CA MET A 35 -2.40 2.73 -3.48
C MET A 35 -3.91 2.77 -3.20
N PHE A 36 -4.73 3.05 -4.21
CA PHE A 36 -6.18 2.93 -4.11
C PHE A 36 -6.60 1.49 -3.79
N TRP A 37 -6.12 0.50 -4.55
CA TRP A 37 -6.48 -0.90 -4.34
C TRP A 37 -6.02 -1.44 -2.99
N LYS A 38 -4.83 -1.03 -2.51
CA LYS A 38 -4.35 -1.34 -1.16
C LYS A 38 -5.31 -0.83 -0.08
N ARG A 39 -5.71 0.44 -0.17
CA ARG A 39 -6.67 1.05 0.78
C ARG A 39 -8.05 0.42 0.70
N PHE A 40 -8.57 0.22 -0.51
CA PHE A 40 -9.88 -0.38 -0.73
C PHE A 40 -9.94 -1.82 -0.18
N SER A 41 -8.93 -2.63 -0.47
CA SER A 41 -8.85 -4.01 0.01
C SER A 41 -8.79 -4.06 1.52
N LYS A 42 -7.97 -3.21 2.16
CA LYS A 42 -7.90 -3.12 3.62
C LYS A 42 -9.27 -2.83 4.24
N VAL A 43 -9.94 -1.76 3.81
CA VAL A 43 -11.25 -1.38 4.35
C VAL A 43 -12.29 -2.49 4.13
N SER A 44 -12.25 -3.16 2.99
CA SER A 44 -13.17 -4.26 2.68
C SER A 44 -12.96 -5.46 3.59
N LEU A 45 -11.71 -5.81 3.89
CA LEU A 45 -11.36 -6.90 4.81
C LEU A 45 -11.72 -6.56 6.26
N ASP A 46 -11.47 -5.32 6.68
CA ASP A 46 -11.87 -4.84 8.02
C ASP A 46 -13.40 -4.93 8.17
N LYS A 47 -14.14 -4.48 7.16
CA LYS A 47 -15.61 -4.58 7.14
C LYS A 47 -16.09 -6.04 7.21
N LEU A 48 -15.51 -6.93 6.41
CA LEU A 48 -15.88 -8.35 6.41
C LEU A 48 -15.64 -9.00 7.79
N THR A 49 -14.54 -8.62 8.44
CA THR A 49 -14.21 -9.11 9.79
C THR A 49 -15.24 -8.65 10.80
N LEU A 50 -15.60 -7.36 10.80
CA LEU A 50 -16.63 -6.81 11.67
C LEU A 50 -18.01 -7.45 11.44
N GLU A 51 -18.37 -7.72 10.19
CA GLU A 51 -19.63 -8.40 9.86
C GLU A 51 -19.67 -9.82 10.41
N LYS A 52 -18.55 -10.54 10.31
CA LYS A 52 -18.41 -11.90 10.88
C LYS A 52 -18.49 -11.89 12.40
N GLU A 53 -17.79 -10.97 13.06
CA GLU A 53 -17.84 -10.81 14.52
C GLU A 53 -19.25 -10.46 14.99
N ARG A 54 -19.92 -9.52 14.31
CA ARG A 54 -21.32 -9.17 14.60
C ARG A 54 -22.24 -10.37 14.49
N SER A 55 -22.07 -11.19 13.45
CA SER A 55 -22.88 -12.40 13.26
C SER A 55 -22.69 -13.41 14.39
N ILE A 56 -21.46 -13.55 14.90
CA ILE A 56 -21.16 -14.44 16.04
C ILE A 56 -21.75 -13.90 17.34
N LEU A 57 -21.72 -12.58 17.56
CA LEU A 57 -22.28 -11.96 18.76
C LEU A 57 -23.82 -11.95 18.78
N GLN A 58 -24.45 -12.10 17.61
CA GLN A 58 -25.92 -12.13 17.46
C GLN A 58 -26.49 -13.57 17.43
N SER A 59 -25.64 -14.60 17.44
CA SER A 59 -26.02 -16.02 17.55
C SER A 59 -25.95 -16.51 18.99
#